data_AF-A0A3P7RJX2-F1
#
_entry.id   AF-A0A3P7RJX2-F1
#
_cell.length_a   1.000
_cell.length_b   1.000
_cell.length_c   1.000
_cell.angle_alpha   90.00
_cell.angle_beta   90.00
_cell.angle_gamma   90.00
#
_symmetry.space_group_name_H-M   'P 1'
#
loop_
_entity.id
_entity.type
_entity.pdbx_description
1 polymer ?
#
loop_
_entity_poly.entity_id
_entity_poly.type
_entity_poly.pdbx_seq_one_letter_code
_entity_poly.pdbx_strand_id
1 'polypeptide(L)' 'MQEHLETIKRFNEVIVENSGESQLVLLSLPRPPKRKEKVLSHYMLYVDALTESLQRILFISGSGKEVITIDS' A
#
# COMPACT_ATOMS: atom_id res chain seq x y z
N MET A 1 -5.15 17.41 -7.30
CA MET A 1 -5.02 16.89 -5.91
C MET A 1 -6.19 15.98 -5.53
N GLN A 2 -7.45 16.30 -5.86
CA GLN A 2 -8.60 15.46 -5.47
C GLN A 2 -8.71 14.13 -6.23
N GLU A 3 -8.39 14.07 -7.53
CA GLU A 3 -8.55 12.83 -8.33
C GLU A 3 -7.72 11.63 -7.84
N HIS A 4 -6.50 11.88 -7.32
CA HIS A 4 -5.64 10.80 -6.85
C HIS A 4 -6.18 10.14 -5.59
N LEU A 5 -6.75 10.90 -4.66
CA LEU A 5 -7.26 10.34 -3.40
C LEU A 5 -8.51 9.48 -3.62
N GLU A 6 -9.40 9.91 -4.52
CA GLU A 6 -10.61 9.15 -4.88
C GLU A 6 -10.27 7.82 -5.55
N THR A 7 -9.20 7.78 -6.35
CA THR A 7 -8.70 6.53 -6.93
C THR A 7 -8.21 5.56 -5.85
N ILE A 8 -7.57 6.07 -4.79
CA ILE A 8 -7.04 5.25 -3.68
C ILE A 8 -8.14 4.73 -2.77
N LYS A 9 -9.17 5.53 -2.49
CA LYS A 9 -10.35 5.06 -1.76
C LYS A 9 -11.03 3.92 -2.49
N ARG A 10 -11.26 4.06 -3.80
CA ARG A 10 -11.84 2.99 -4.61
C ARG A 10 -10.97 1.73 -4.64
N PHE A 11 -9.65 1.89 -4.57
CA PHE A 11 -8.74 0.77 -4.46
C PHE A 11 -8.81 0.09 -3.08
N ASN A 12 -8.89 0.88 -2.00
CA ASN A 12 -9.10 0.36 -0.65
C ASN A 12 -10.43 -0.41 -0.54
N GLU A 13 -11.52 0.12 -1.09
CA GLU A 13 -12.84 -0.54 -1.10
C GLU A 13 -12.74 -1.98 -1.64
N VAL A 14 -12.08 -2.17 -2.78
CA VAL A 14 -11.89 -3.50 -3.37
C VAL A 14 -11.04 -4.41 -2.46
N ILE A 15 -10.01 -3.88 -1.81
CA ILE A 15 -9.18 -4.67 -0.87
C ILE A 15 -10.01 -5.10 0.34
N VAL A 16 -10.80 -4.20 0.92
CA VAL A 16 -11.64 -4.48 2.08
C VAL A 16 -12.74 -5.48 1.73
N GLU A 17 -13.40 -5.32 0.58
CA GLU A 17 -14.43 -6.26 0.10
C GLU A 17 -13.90 -7.69 -0.05
N ASN A 18 -12.66 -7.85 -0.51
CA ASN A 18 -12.09 -9.18 -0.77
C ASN A 18 -11.26 -9.74 0.39
N SER A 19 -10.72 -8.87 1.25
CA SER A 19 -9.70 -9.24 2.25
C SER A 19 -10.01 -8.77 3.67
N GLY A 20 -11.19 -8.21 3.95
CA GLY A 20 -11.55 -7.64 5.26
C GLY A 20 -11.41 -8.62 6.43
N GLU A 21 -11.77 -9.89 6.22
CA GLU A 21 -11.67 -10.97 7.24
C GLU A 21 -10.32 -11.69 7.22
N SER A 22 -9.35 -11.21 6.44
CA SER A 22 -8.04 -11.86 6.34
C SER A 22 -7.23 -11.69 7.62
N GLN A 23 -6.47 -12.73 7.98
CA GLN A 23 -5.57 -12.63 9.14
C GLN A 23 -4.39 -11.68 8.89
N LEU A 24 -3.97 -11.52 7.64
CA LEU A 24 -2.91 -10.61 7.24
C LEU A 24 -3.08 -10.24 5.78
N VAL A 25 -3.03 -8.95 5.46
CA VAL A 25 -3.03 -8.44 4.09
C VAL A 25 -1.61 -8.00 3.72
N LEU A 26 -1.07 -8.58 2.66
CA LEU A 26 0.24 -8.25 2.12
C LEU A 26 0.07 -7.24 0.99
N LEU A 27 0.59 -6.03 1.19
CA LEU A 27 0.52 -4.95 0.19
C LEU A 27 1.92 -4.54 -0.24
N SER A 28 2.08 -4.24 -1.53
CA SER A 28 3.32 -3.63 -2.01
C SER A 28 3.42 -2.19 -1.51
N LEU A 29 4.53 -1.84 -0.84
CA LEU A 29 4.77 -0.46 -0.45
C LEU A 29 5.12 0.37 -1.70
N PRO A 30 4.38 1.46 -1.99
CA PRO A 30 4.81 2.38 -3.02
C PRO A 30 6.13 3.01 -2.59
N ARG A 31 7.10 3.16 -3.50
CA ARG A 31 8.40 3.73 -3.10
C ARG A 31 8.22 5.18 -2.63
N PRO A 32 8.71 5.55 -1.44
CA PRO A 32 8.61 6.92 -0.98
C PRO A 32 9.40 7.84 -1.93
N PRO A 33 8.86 9.02 -2.24
CA PRO A 33 9.50 9.95 -3.17
C PRO A 33 10.82 10.47 -2.58
N LYS A 34 11.87 10.53 -3.42
CA LYS A 34 13.25 10.85 -3.01
C LYS A 34 13.49 12.31 -2.55
N ARG A 35 12.51 13.22 -2.66
CA ARG A 35 12.71 14.65 -2.38
C ARG A 35 11.49 15.33 -1.75
N LYS A 36 11.82 16.33 -0.92
CA LYS A 36 10.99 17.39 -0.31
C LYS A 36 9.92 16.90 0.68
N GLU A 37 9.98 17.50 1.86
CA GLU A 37 9.09 17.34 3.03
C GLU A 37 7.60 17.40 2.67
N LYS A 38 7.21 18.31 1.77
CA LYS A 38 5.83 18.38 1.25
C LYS A 38 5.37 17.09 0.58
N VAL A 39 6.22 16.36 -0.13
CA VAL A 39 5.84 15.14 -0.85
C VAL A 39 5.70 13.97 0.13
N LEU A 40 6.42 14.01 1.25
CA LEU A 40 6.28 13.03 2.33
C LEU A 40 4.87 13.07 2.94
N SER A 41 4.33 14.27 3.17
CA SER A 41 2.96 14.43 3.70
C SER A 41 1.90 13.83 2.77
N HIS A 42 2.05 14.01 1.46
CA HIS A 42 1.14 13.41 0.48
C HIS A 42 1.28 11.88 0.43
N TYR A 43 2.51 11.39 0.57
CA TYR A 43 2.78 9.95 0.64
C TYR A 43 2.17 9.32 1.89
N MET A 44 2.21 9.99 3.05
CA MET A 44 1.52 9.50 4.26
C MET A 44 0.01 9.53 4.12
N LEU A 45 -0.57 10.61 3.55
CA LEU A 45 -2.00 10.66 3.26
C LEU A 45 -2.46 9.54 2.33
N TYR A 46 -1.63 9.20 1.34
CA TYR A 46 -1.88 8.08 0.44
C TYR A 46 -1.90 6.74 1.20
N VAL A 47 -0.90 6.51 2.06
CA VAL A 47 -0.79 5.25 2.82
C VAL A 47 -1.97 5.12 3.77
N ASP A 48 -2.32 6.19 4.47
CA ASP A 48 -3.45 6.21 5.40
C ASP A 48 -4.76 5.82 4.69
N ALA A 49 -5.07 6.48 3.56
CA ALA A 49 -6.27 6.19 2.77
C ALA A 49 -6.27 4.76 2.18
N LEU A 50 -5.10 4.23 1.83
CA LEU A 50 -4.98 2.85 1.33
C LEU A 50 -5.23 1.80 2.41
N THR A 51 -4.89 2.11 3.66
CA THR A 51 -4.96 1.19 4.80
C THR A 51 -6.21 1.34 5.66
N GLU A 52 -7.10 2.24 5.27
CA GLU A 52 -8.36 2.47 5.98
C GLU A 52 -9.15 1.14 6.12
N SER A 53 -9.71 0.90 7.29
CA SER A 53 -10.53 -0.29 7.60
C SER A 53 -9.82 -1.65 7.48
N LEU A 54 -8.48 -1.70 7.44
CA LEU A 54 -7.71 -2.94 7.44
C LEU A 54 -6.99 -3.14 8.78
N GLN A 55 -7.22 -4.29 9.44
CA GLN A 55 -6.70 -4.53 10.80
C GLN A 55 -5.22 -4.92 10.86
N ARG A 56 -4.76 -5.77 9.93
CA ARG A 56 -3.40 -6.31 9.92
C ARG A 56 -2.83 -6.27 8.51
N ILE A 57 -1.88 -5.37 8.31
CA ILE A 57 -1.25 -5.13 7.00
C ILE A 57 0.26 -5.26 7.16
N LEU A 58 0.89 -5.97 6.24
CA LEU A 58 2.33 -5.97 6.09
C LEU A 58 2.69 -5.41 4.72
N PHE A 59 3.45 -4.31 4.75
CA PHE A 59 3.98 -3.70 3.55
C PHE A 59 5.27 -4.40 3.12
N ILE A 60 5.32 -4.88 1.87
CA ILE A 60 6.50 -5.51 1.28
C ILE A 60 7.09 -4.58 0.22
N SER A 61 8.41 -4.42 0.23
CA SER A 61 9.13 -3.72 -0.85
C SER A 61 10.32 -4.55 -1.31
N GLY A 62 10.44 -4.73 -2.62
CA GLY A 62 11.61 -5.33 -3.25
C GLY A 62 12.73 -4.31 -3.52
N SER A 63 13.96 -4.75 -3.29
CA SER A 63 15.20 -4.17 -3.82
C SER A 63 15.29 -4.24 -5.35
N GLY A 64 14.51 -5.11 -6.02
CA GLY A 64 14.53 -5.35 -7.46
C GLY A 64 15.63 -6.31 -7.91
N LYS A 65 16.30 -6.97 -6.96
CA LYS A 65 17.35 -7.99 -7.18
C LYS A 65 16.95 -9.35 -6.58
N GLU A 66 15.68 -9.50 -6.22
CA GLU A 66 15.17 -10.74 -5.66
C GLU A 66 15.27 -11.86 -6.70
N VAL A 67 15.88 -12.99 -6.30
CA VAL A 67 15.87 -14.22 -7.08
C VAL A 67 15.02 -15.22 -6.31
N ILE A 68 13.90 -15.63 -6.90
CA ILE A 68 13.04 -16.66 -6.32
C ILE A 68 13.48 -17.99 -6.89
N THR A 69 14.25 -18.75 -6.10
CA THR A 69 14.53 -20.16 -6.41
C THR A 69 13.61 -20.99 -5.54
N ILE A 70 12.80 -21.84 -6.18
CA ILE A 70 11.92 -22.77 -5.47
C ILE A 70 12.76 -24.00 -5.21
N ASP A 71 13.20 -24.18 -3.96
CA ASP A 71 13.67 -25.48 -3.49
C ASP A 71 12.46 -26.15 -2.82
N SER A 72 12.07 -27.32 -3.33
CA SER A 72 10.87 -28.06 -2.90
C SER A 72 11.22 -29.06 -1.82
#